data_AF-A0AB34KWT0-F1
#
_entry.id   AF-A0AB34KWT0-F1
#
_cell.length_a   1.000
_cell.length_b   1.000
_cell.length_c   1.000
_cell.angle_alpha   90.00
_cell.angle_beta   90.00
_cell.angle_gamma   90.00
#
_symmetry.space_group_name_H-M   'P 1'
#
loop_
_entity.id
_entity.type
_entity.pdbx_description
1 polymer ?
#
loop_
_entity_poly.entity_id
_entity_poly.type
_entity_poly.pdbx_seq_one_letter_code
_entity_poly.pdbx_strand_id
1 'polypeptide(L)'
;MDSPPRFGDGSPRFTEDFGSSPPPHYGVEHHASYGDAPPTMQHRLSNKERPLSPELSSPLPESVLAAEGDKEVAYPQFQPVPYQRPQADEGRAADGRRVCGMKAKLFYGLLVLLVVVAVGLGVGLGVGLGTRESSPSSPAQSSSALPTSTTAPTATDNPYAIGGAISSQYYSTEGAFNGSGIALASQSFASDLSDAPLGNLVVYFQHHSGDIRFKRLTSEGEWVGGSQSEIVASDAKNSTPLSAVAYVQNETSQWHIFYIGKDNRLKQRSNSNVTSFWDDGPLTKMNISVFDADQVGMQACWYGNAYGDADYAHTFRPSSGSSVDSKENGMHLWYASNETTFQQLGWTTSDDQWVHQQEWPHLNGHAGVGCYSWGEGSVTYVMFVDQKNTVNFYWKDTNTNATSNSSHPINEWTNSSISIPNVHPSTSLGYTNYFYAQMADTNEFNGYNISWDAENTSFVEDDMFTVGGDAGLPGSHLSVTAVPNQSGGDSLYVFYQTEGSDVTQYTRDIKGGQWSNVDIQIPDA
;
A
#
# COMPACT_ATOMS: atom_id res chain seq x y z
N MET A 1 8.35 -76.35 17.62
CA MET A 1 7.24 -76.37 16.64
C MET A 1 6.82 -74.95 16.31
N ASP A 2 7.49 -74.17 15.45
CA ASP A 2 8.89 -74.16 14.95
C ASP A 2 9.20 -72.78 14.32
N SER A 3 10.41 -72.57 13.79
CA SER A 3 10.90 -71.30 13.20
C SER A 3 12.05 -71.56 12.20
N PRO A 4 12.56 -70.59 11.40
CA PRO A 4 12.12 -69.21 11.14
C PRO A 4 11.57 -69.09 9.67
N PRO A 5 12.21 -68.59 8.56
CA PRO A 5 13.34 -67.68 8.30
C PRO A 5 13.12 -66.52 7.25
N ARG A 6 13.70 -65.34 7.54
CA ARG A 6 14.46 -64.42 6.63
C ARG A 6 13.82 -63.61 5.46
N PHE A 7 13.86 -62.28 5.64
CA PHE A 7 14.74 -61.27 4.97
C PHE A 7 15.11 -61.32 3.46
N GLY A 8 15.02 -60.13 2.85
CA GLY A 8 15.78 -59.58 1.71
C GLY A 8 15.19 -58.21 1.36
N ASP A 9 15.81 -57.06 1.65
CA ASP A 9 17.00 -56.40 1.05
C ASP A 9 16.65 -55.50 -0.17
N GLY A 10 17.04 -54.20 -0.12
CA GLY A 10 16.73 -53.20 -1.16
C GLY A 10 16.80 -51.74 -0.71
N SER A 11 18.01 -51.22 -0.44
CA SER A 11 18.32 -49.81 -0.07
C SER A 11 18.24 -48.84 -1.29
N PRO A 12 18.32 -47.49 -1.13
CA PRO A 12 18.64 -46.72 0.08
C PRO A 12 17.70 -45.54 0.43
N ARG A 13 17.88 -45.00 1.65
CA ARG A 13 17.55 -43.61 1.99
C ARG A 13 18.83 -42.76 1.88
N PHE A 14 18.68 -41.48 1.54
CA PHE A 14 19.76 -40.51 1.58
C PHE A 14 19.66 -39.71 2.89
N THR A 15 20.75 -39.68 3.66
CA THR A 15 20.91 -38.88 4.89
C THR A 15 22.38 -38.48 4.97
N GLU A 16 22.67 -37.18 4.88
CA GLU A 16 24.02 -36.65 5.03
C GLU A 16 24.16 -35.98 6.41
N ASP A 17 24.93 -36.61 7.30
CA ASP A 17 25.37 -36.00 8.55
C ASP A 17 26.48 -34.98 8.26
N PHE A 18 26.17 -33.68 8.36
CA PHE A 18 27.21 -32.64 8.38
C PHE A 18 27.84 -32.54 9.78
N GLY A 19 28.97 -33.21 9.96
CA GLY A 19 29.67 -33.30 11.23
C GLY A 19 30.19 -31.96 11.75
N SER A 20 29.65 -31.51 12.89
CA SER A 20 30.06 -30.29 13.57
C SER A 20 31.38 -30.49 14.34
N SER A 21 32.40 -29.70 13.99
CA SER A 21 33.66 -29.61 14.73
C SER A 21 33.61 -28.46 15.74
N PRO A 22 33.96 -28.67 17.03
CA PRO A 22 33.90 -27.61 18.04
C PRO A 22 35.06 -26.60 17.89
N PRO A 23 34.84 -25.31 18.18
CA PRO A 23 35.90 -24.30 18.19
C PRO A 23 36.84 -24.47 19.41
N PRO A 24 38.12 -24.08 19.29
CA PRO A 24 39.08 -24.21 20.39
C PRO A 24 38.84 -23.16 21.50
N HIS A 25 38.81 -23.61 22.75
CA HIS A 25 38.85 -22.71 23.92
C HIS A 25 40.20 -21.98 23.99
N TYR A 26 40.16 -20.64 24.04
CA TYR A 26 41.22 -19.82 24.63
C TYR A 26 40.73 -19.20 25.92
N GLY A 27 41.06 -19.83 27.05
CA GLY A 27 40.87 -19.25 28.37
C GLY A 27 42.13 -18.49 28.80
N VAL A 28 41.97 -17.22 29.17
CA VAL A 28 42.96 -16.45 29.93
C VAL A 28 42.23 -15.76 31.08
N GLU A 29 42.40 -16.29 32.29
CA GLU A 29 42.01 -15.58 33.50
C GLU A 29 42.98 -14.41 33.75
N HIS A 30 42.49 -13.28 34.25
CA HIS A 30 43.21 -12.55 35.30
C HIS A 30 42.28 -11.64 36.13
N HIS A 31 42.33 -11.87 37.45
CA HIS A 31 41.90 -11.06 38.58
C HIS A 31 41.17 -9.72 38.37
N ALA A 32 40.01 -9.60 39.01
CA ALA A 32 39.41 -8.32 39.39
C ALA A 32 40.22 -7.59 40.48
N SER A 33 40.09 -6.27 40.53
CA SER A 33 40.43 -5.44 41.70
C SER A 33 39.43 -4.28 41.81
N TYR A 34 39.02 -3.95 43.03
CA TYR A 34 38.14 -2.81 43.33
C TYR A 34 38.92 -1.47 43.33
N GLY A 35 38.22 -0.37 43.05
CA GLY A 35 38.72 1.01 43.19
C GLY A 35 37.56 2.02 43.24
N ASP A 36 37.63 2.96 44.19
CA ASP A 36 36.51 3.83 44.57
C ASP A 36 36.38 5.15 43.77
N ALA A 37 35.11 5.61 43.71
CA ALA A 37 34.66 7.01 43.74
C ALA A 37 34.91 7.96 42.52
N PRO A 38 34.03 8.98 42.32
CA PRO A 38 34.08 9.91 41.19
C PRO A 38 34.87 11.20 41.49
N PRO A 39 35.05 12.09 40.50
CA PRO A 39 34.30 13.35 40.62
C PRO A 39 33.73 13.97 39.32
N THR A 40 32.81 14.87 39.62
CA THR A 40 32.01 15.86 38.88
C THR A 40 32.71 16.79 37.85
N MET A 41 31.84 17.37 37.01
CA MET A 41 31.86 18.73 36.41
C MET A 41 32.55 19.01 35.05
N GLN A 42 31.68 19.40 34.10
CA GLN A 42 31.72 20.62 33.28
C GLN A 42 33.03 21.02 32.58
N HIS A 43 32.95 21.18 31.24
CA HIS A 43 33.26 22.49 30.66
C HIS A 43 32.44 22.81 29.40
N ARG A 44 32.02 24.08 29.29
CA ARG A 44 31.52 24.73 28.06
C ARG A 44 32.69 25.37 27.29
N LEU A 45 32.37 25.89 26.09
CA LEU A 45 33.14 26.79 25.18
C LEU A 45 33.78 26.06 23.98
N SER A 46 33.90 26.66 22.78
CA SER A 46 33.22 27.83 22.17
C SER A 46 33.49 27.87 20.66
N ASN A 47 32.65 28.56 19.87
CA ASN A 47 32.97 29.00 18.51
C ASN A 47 34.31 29.77 18.45
N LYS A 48 35.13 29.63 17.40
CA LYS A 48 35.19 30.53 16.20
C LYS A 48 36.41 30.32 15.28
N GLU A 49 36.27 30.87 14.07
CA GLU A 49 37.31 31.45 13.17
C GLU A 49 38.24 30.58 12.27
N ARG A 50 37.89 30.66 10.97
CA ARG A 50 38.63 30.41 9.71
C ARG A 50 40.12 30.78 9.71
N PRO A 51 40.90 30.24 8.74
CA PRO A 51 41.24 31.06 7.56
C PRO A 51 40.86 30.42 6.20
N LEU A 52 41.38 30.97 5.10
CA LEU A 52 40.92 30.77 3.70
C LEU A 52 41.87 29.89 2.85
N SER A 53 41.42 29.57 1.63
CA SER A 53 42.07 28.75 0.60
C SER A 53 43.42 29.27 0.09
N PRO A 54 44.08 28.51 -0.80
CA PRO A 54 44.15 28.99 -2.19
C PRO A 54 43.69 27.96 -3.24
N GLU A 55 43.60 28.43 -4.49
CA GLU A 55 43.23 27.67 -5.69
C GLU A 55 44.35 26.73 -6.15
N LEU A 56 44.00 25.72 -6.96
CA LEU A 56 44.91 25.16 -7.97
C LEU A 56 44.11 24.57 -9.15
N SER A 57 44.50 24.93 -10.36
CA SER A 57 43.77 24.61 -11.60
C SER A 57 44.13 23.22 -12.19
N SER A 58 43.28 22.76 -13.10
CA SER A 58 43.51 21.60 -13.98
C SER A 58 44.81 21.74 -14.81
N PRO A 59 45.36 20.61 -15.28
CA PRO A 59 45.57 20.54 -16.73
C PRO A 59 45.05 19.23 -17.38
N LEU A 60 44.30 19.39 -18.47
CA LEU A 60 44.34 18.46 -19.61
C LEU A 60 45.67 18.63 -20.36
N PRO A 61 46.16 17.60 -21.07
CA PRO A 61 46.25 17.79 -22.52
C PRO A 61 45.83 16.57 -23.37
N GLU A 62 45.70 16.85 -24.67
CA GLU A 62 45.11 16.04 -25.74
C GLU A 62 45.93 14.87 -26.31
N SER A 63 45.19 14.03 -27.06
CA SER A 63 45.59 13.36 -28.32
C SER A 63 46.51 12.13 -28.32
N VAL A 64 45.91 11.01 -28.74
CA VAL A 64 46.46 10.10 -29.77
C VAL A 64 45.32 9.78 -30.75
N LEU A 65 45.61 9.62 -32.04
CA LEU A 65 44.66 9.34 -33.12
C LEU A 65 45.14 8.14 -33.95
N ALA A 66 44.25 7.58 -34.78
CA ALA A 66 44.43 6.41 -35.67
C ALA A 66 44.44 5.03 -34.96
N ALA A 67 43.81 3.96 -35.48
CA ALA A 67 43.04 3.83 -36.74
C ALA A 67 41.99 2.68 -36.70
N GLU A 68 41.05 2.75 -37.63
CA GLU A 68 40.30 1.67 -38.32
C GLU A 68 39.48 0.65 -37.49
N GLY A 69 38.16 0.66 -37.67
CA GLY A 69 37.24 -0.32 -37.07
C GLY A 69 35.78 -0.25 -37.54
N ASP A 70 35.53 0.23 -38.76
CA ASP A 70 34.21 0.72 -39.17
C ASP A 70 33.10 -0.34 -39.24
N LYS A 71 31.94 -0.01 -38.66
CA LYS A 71 30.64 -0.63 -38.94
C LYS A 71 29.52 0.42 -38.93
N GLU A 72 29.53 1.32 -39.91
CA GLU A 72 28.39 2.20 -40.15
C GLU A 72 27.18 1.39 -40.64
N VAL A 73 26.02 1.60 -40.01
CA VAL A 73 24.73 1.07 -40.50
C VAL A 73 24.13 2.09 -41.44
N ALA A 74 24.15 1.78 -42.75
CA ALA A 74 23.63 2.68 -43.77
C ALA A 74 22.10 2.79 -43.73
N TYR A 75 21.58 3.87 -43.12
CA TYR A 75 20.16 4.23 -43.21
C TYR A 75 19.81 4.64 -44.66
N PRO A 76 18.82 4.01 -45.31
CA PRO A 76 18.38 4.40 -46.64
C PRO A 76 17.75 5.80 -46.60
N GLN A 77 18.18 6.68 -47.51
CA GLN A 77 17.66 8.04 -47.66
C GLN A 77 16.16 8.01 -48.04
N PHE A 78 15.30 8.48 -47.14
CA PHE A 78 13.88 8.70 -47.44
C PHE A 78 13.74 9.82 -48.48
N GLN A 79 13.35 9.47 -49.70
CA GLN A 79 12.94 10.45 -50.70
C GLN A 79 11.57 11.05 -50.31
N PRO A 80 11.40 12.39 -50.32
CA PRO A 80 10.10 13.00 -50.06
C PRO A 80 9.12 12.69 -51.19
N VAL A 81 8.04 11.99 -50.87
CA VAL A 81 6.97 11.66 -51.82
C VAL A 81 6.30 12.95 -52.32
N PRO A 82 6.13 13.16 -53.65
CA PRO A 82 5.49 14.35 -54.17
C PRO A 82 4.04 14.49 -53.67
N TYR A 83 3.74 15.60 -52.98
CA TYR A 83 2.41 15.89 -52.46
C TYR A 83 1.41 16.10 -53.61
N GLN A 84 0.59 15.09 -53.91
CA GLN A 84 -0.55 15.23 -54.81
C GLN A 84 -1.62 16.11 -54.15
N ARG A 85 -1.68 17.37 -54.59
CA ARG A 85 -2.76 18.31 -54.25
C ARG A 85 -4.12 17.71 -54.65
N PRO A 86 -5.05 17.47 -53.72
CA PRO A 86 -6.42 17.09 -54.07
C PRO A 86 -7.09 18.17 -54.92
N GLN A 87 -7.89 17.76 -55.90
CA GLN A 87 -8.72 18.70 -56.67
C GLN A 87 -9.79 19.32 -55.76
N ALA A 88 -10.10 20.59 -55.98
CA ALA A 88 -11.15 21.29 -55.25
C ALA A 88 -12.51 21.03 -55.91
N ASP A 89 -13.41 20.36 -55.21
CA ASP A 89 -14.83 20.34 -55.56
C ASP A 89 -15.50 21.66 -55.14
N GLU A 90 -16.14 22.33 -56.10
CA GLU A 90 -16.86 23.59 -55.86
C GLU A 90 -18.25 23.32 -55.25
N GLY A 91 -18.31 23.20 -53.92
CA GLY A 91 -19.52 22.81 -53.17
C GLY A 91 -19.94 23.74 -52.02
N ARG A 92 -19.86 25.06 -52.19
CA ARG A 92 -20.14 26.04 -51.10
C ARG A 92 -21.63 26.11 -50.70
N ALA A 93 -22.03 25.26 -49.76
CA ALA A 93 -23.04 25.61 -48.75
C ALA A 93 -22.32 26.18 -47.51
N ALA A 94 -22.80 27.30 -46.96
CA ALA A 94 -22.14 27.97 -45.84
C ALA A 94 -22.49 27.27 -44.50
N ASP A 95 -21.71 26.27 -44.09
CA ASP A 95 -21.92 25.64 -42.77
C ASP A 95 -21.67 26.64 -41.63
N GLY A 96 -22.55 26.62 -40.65
CA GLY A 96 -22.55 27.57 -39.54
C GLY A 96 -21.51 27.19 -38.50
N ARG A 97 -20.75 28.19 -38.01
CA ARG A 97 -19.79 28.01 -36.90
C ARG A 97 -20.43 27.20 -35.77
N ARG A 98 -19.74 26.14 -35.36
CA ARG A 98 -20.14 25.26 -34.25
C ARG A 98 -19.34 25.62 -33.00
N VAL A 99 -19.96 25.52 -31.83
CA VAL A 99 -19.38 25.79 -30.51
C VAL A 99 -19.87 24.68 -29.58
N CYS A 100 -18.95 24.03 -28.87
CA CYS A 100 -19.22 22.85 -28.02
C CYS A 100 -20.08 21.80 -28.75
N GLY A 101 -19.65 21.37 -29.94
CA GLY A 101 -20.35 20.39 -30.80
C GLY A 101 -21.63 20.89 -31.49
N MET A 102 -22.30 21.90 -30.95
CA MET A 102 -23.60 22.39 -31.42
C MET A 102 -23.49 23.57 -32.39
N LYS A 103 -24.54 23.81 -33.20
CA LYS A 103 -24.65 25.02 -34.04
C LYS A 103 -24.69 26.25 -33.14
N ALA A 104 -23.86 27.28 -33.36
CA ALA A 104 -23.71 28.40 -32.44
C ALA A 104 -25.02 29.11 -32.04
N LYS A 105 -26.00 29.21 -32.96
CA LYS A 105 -27.33 29.78 -32.67
C LYS A 105 -28.09 29.02 -31.56
N LEU A 106 -27.90 27.71 -31.44
CA LEU A 106 -28.51 26.88 -30.40
C LEU A 106 -27.79 27.09 -29.05
N PHE A 107 -26.46 27.13 -29.07
CA PHE A 107 -25.62 27.35 -27.89
C PHE A 107 -25.95 28.69 -27.20
N TYR A 108 -25.99 29.79 -27.96
CA TYR A 108 -26.36 31.10 -27.39
C TYR A 108 -27.82 31.16 -26.92
N GLY A 109 -28.73 30.41 -27.54
CA GLY A 109 -30.12 30.30 -27.08
C GLY A 109 -30.24 29.65 -25.70
N LEU A 110 -29.53 28.54 -25.48
CA LEU A 110 -29.48 27.85 -24.18
C LEU A 110 -28.79 28.72 -23.10
N LEU A 111 -27.73 29.44 -23.45
CA LEU A 111 -27.04 30.35 -22.54
C LEU A 111 -27.97 31.45 -22.03
N VAL A 112 -28.74 32.09 -22.91
CA VAL A 112 -29.72 33.13 -22.54
C VAL A 112 -30.85 32.56 -21.68
N LEU A 113 -31.34 31.35 -21.99
CA LEU A 113 -32.36 30.68 -21.18
C LEU A 113 -31.88 30.44 -19.74
N LEU A 114 -30.64 29.97 -19.57
CA LEU A 114 -30.04 29.71 -18.25
C LEU A 114 -29.91 31.01 -17.43
N VAL A 115 -29.46 32.10 -18.05
CA VAL A 115 -29.39 33.43 -17.40
C VAL A 115 -30.78 33.93 -16.96
N VAL A 116 -31.82 33.75 -17.79
CA VAL A 116 -33.20 34.13 -17.43
C VAL A 116 -33.71 33.31 -16.24
N VAL A 117 -33.44 32.00 -16.20
CA VAL A 117 -33.80 31.14 -15.05
C VAL A 117 -33.06 31.56 -13.79
N ALA A 118 -31.76 31.85 -13.86
CA ALA A 118 -30.96 32.30 -12.72
C ALA A 118 -31.47 33.62 -12.13
N VAL A 119 -31.80 34.60 -12.99
CA VAL A 119 -32.40 35.88 -12.55
C VAL A 119 -33.79 35.66 -11.95
N GLY A 120 -34.61 34.80 -12.55
CA GLY A 120 -35.94 34.46 -12.03
C GLY A 120 -35.90 33.82 -10.63
N LEU A 121 -34.97 32.89 -10.40
CA LEU A 121 -34.75 32.26 -9.10
C LEU A 121 -34.19 33.25 -8.06
N GLY A 122 -33.21 34.07 -8.44
CA GLY A 122 -32.61 35.06 -7.55
C GLY A 122 -33.62 36.11 -7.05
N VAL A 123 -34.47 36.63 -7.95
CA VAL A 123 -35.55 37.56 -7.57
C VAL A 123 -36.65 36.83 -6.79
N GLY A 124 -37.05 35.62 -7.21
CA GLY A 124 -38.13 34.87 -6.57
C GLY A 124 -37.83 34.47 -5.12
N LEU A 125 -36.60 34.07 -4.81
CA LEU A 125 -36.18 33.71 -3.46
C LEU A 125 -35.87 34.95 -2.60
N GLY A 126 -35.30 36.01 -3.19
CA GLY A 126 -34.80 37.18 -2.46
C GLY A 126 -35.85 38.02 -1.73
N VAL A 127 -37.13 37.97 -2.13
CA VAL A 127 -38.25 38.64 -1.44
C VAL A 127 -39.14 37.71 -0.60
N GLY A 128 -38.91 36.39 -0.63
CA GLY A 128 -39.76 35.41 0.06
C GLY A 128 -39.45 35.20 1.55
N LEU A 129 -38.22 35.49 2.00
CA LEU A 129 -37.71 35.14 3.33
C LEU A 129 -37.36 36.36 4.18
N GLY A 130 -38.29 37.31 4.30
CA GLY A 130 -38.10 38.55 5.05
C GLY A 130 -39.22 38.88 6.03
N THR A 131 -39.19 38.31 7.24
CA THR A 131 -39.54 38.92 8.56
C THR A 131 -39.77 37.88 9.67
N ARG A 132 -39.01 37.95 10.77
CA ARG A 132 -39.51 37.70 12.14
C ARG A 132 -38.54 38.12 13.26
N GLU A 133 -38.75 39.35 13.74
CA GLU A 133 -38.54 39.74 15.14
C GLU A 133 -39.62 39.08 16.04
N SER A 134 -39.52 38.95 17.36
CA SER A 134 -38.47 39.28 18.36
C SER A 134 -38.77 38.51 19.66
N SER A 135 -37.80 38.38 20.58
CA SER A 135 -37.89 38.80 22.01
C SER A 135 -36.87 38.07 22.92
N PRO A 136 -36.44 38.66 24.06
CA PRO A 136 -35.20 38.23 24.74
C PRO A 136 -35.39 37.37 26.01
N SER A 137 -34.29 36.75 26.45
CA SER A 137 -34.09 36.22 27.81
C SER A 137 -32.74 36.69 28.38
N SER A 138 -32.68 36.89 29.70
CA SER A 138 -31.56 37.56 30.39
C SER A 138 -30.32 36.66 30.57
N PRO A 139 -29.10 37.23 30.66
CA PRO A 139 -27.87 36.45 30.84
C PRO A 139 -27.73 35.93 32.28
N ALA A 140 -27.33 34.66 32.40
CA ALA A 140 -26.76 34.11 33.62
C ALA A 140 -25.24 33.99 33.45
N GLN A 141 -24.46 34.52 34.39
CA GLN A 141 -23.02 34.27 34.44
C GLN A 141 -22.78 32.85 34.97
N SER A 142 -22.03 32.05 34.23
CA SER A 142 -21.30 30.90 34.79
C SER A 142 -19.82 31.04 34.41
N SER A 143 -18.95 30.72 35.37
CA SER A 143 -17.51 30.93 35.27
C SER A 143 -16.85 29.95 34.30
N SER A 144 -15.90 30.44 33.51
CA SER A 144 -14.90 29.59 32.88
C SER A 144 -14.17 28.79 33.97
N ALA A 145 -14.30 27.47 33.93
CA ALA A 145 -13.53 26.53 34.72
C ALA A 145 -12.79 25.59 33.76
N LEU A 146 -11.46 25.58 33.84
CA LEU A 146 -10.62 24.71 33.03
C LEU A 146 -10.78 23.26 33.52
N PRO A 147 -11.18 22.28 32.68
CA PRO A 147 -11.28 20.89 33.09
C PRO A 147 -9.90 20.24 33.13
N THR A 148 -9.16 20.46 34.22
CA THR A 148 -7.96 19.67 34.53
C THR A 148 -8.38 18.28 35.01
N SER A 149 -8.87 17.44 34.08
CA SER A 149 -9.30 16.07 34.34
C SER A 149 -8.29 15.08 33.73
N THR A 150 -7.20 14.81 34.45
CA THR A 150 -6.23 13.76 34.15
C THR A 150 -6.80 12.38 34.51
N THR A 151 -7.90 12.02 33.86
CA THR A 151 -8.51 10.69 33.85
C THR A 151 -8.54 10.24 32.41
N ALA A 152 -7.72 9.23 32.09
CA ALA A 152 -7.86 8.50 30.83
C ALA A 152 -9.31 8.03 30.66
N PRO A 153 -9.85 7.99 29.42
CA PRO A 153 -11.19 7.49 29.21
C PRO A 153 -11.30 6.06 29.72
N THR A 154 -12.40 5.74 30.38
CA THR A 154 -12.81 4.34 30.51
C THR A 154 -12.86 3.75 29.11
N ALA A 155 -12.23 2.59 28.89
CA ALA A 155 -12.29 1.92 27.59
C ALA A 155 -13.75 1.79 27.14
N THR A 156 -14.03 2.20 25.91
CA THR A 156 -15.31 1.95 25.26
C THR A 156 -15.49 0.44 25.10
N ASP A 157 -16.71 -0.07 25.29
CA ASP A 157 -17.05 -1.49 25.03
C ASP A 157 -16.90 -1.91 23.55
N ASN A 158 -16.43 -1.00 22.68
CA ASN A 158 -16.04 -1.23 21.30
C ASN A 158 -14.51 -1.48 21.22
N PRO A 159 -14.04 -2.74 21.03
CA PRO A 159 -12.62 -3.06 20.90
C PRO A 159 -12.02 -2.71 19.53
N TYR A 160 -12.83 -2.25 18.58
CA TYR A 160 -12.40 -1.87 17.23
C TYR A 160 -12.08 -0.37 17.11
N ALA A 161 -12.41 0.44 18.11
CA ALA A 161 -12.31 1.90 18.04
C ALA A 161 -10.88 2.40 18.32
N ILE A 162 -10.34 3.21 17.40
CA ILE A 162 -9.02 3.83 17.48
C ILE A 162 -9.18 5.35 17.56
N GLY A 163 -8.49 5.99 18.50
CA GLY A 163 -8.43 7.45 18.68
C GLY A 163 -9.75 8.17 18.44
N GLY A 164 -9.88 8.82 17.28
CA GLY A 164 -11.05 9.57 16.86
C GLY A 164 -12.39 8.82 16.89
N ALA A 165 -12.37 7.50 16.69
CA ALA A 165 -13.54 6.63 16.79
C ALA A 165 -13.98 6.39 18.24
N ILE A 166 -13.05 6.44 19.20
CA ILE A 166 -13.34 6.38 20.64
C ILE A 166 -14.01 7.71 21.06
N SER A 167 -13.48 8.83 20.57
CA SER A 167 -14.08 10.15 20.72
C SER A 167 -13.43 11.17 19.79
N SER A 168 -14.23 12.10 19.26
CA SER A 168 -13.75 13.19 18.39
C SER A 168 -12.75 14.16 19.05
N GLN A 169 -12.61 14.11 20.38
CA GLN A 169 -11.54 14.84 21.10
C GLN A 169 -10.14 14.20 20.93
N TYR A 170 -10.06 13.01 20.31
CA TYR A 170 -8.82 12.30 19.98
C TYR A 170 -8.57 12.23 18.46
N TYR A 171 -9.26 13.05 17.66
CA TYR A 171 -8.81 13.32 16.29
C TYR A 171 -7.48 14.08 16.32
N SER A 172 -6.51 13.65 15.51
CA SER A 172 -5.25 14.37 15.32
C SER A 172 -5.50 15.80 14.85
N THR A 173 -4.67 16.73 15.31
CA THR A 173 -4.72 18.16 14.91
C THR A 173 -3.52 18.59 14.05
N GLU A 174 -2.62 17.65 13.78
CA GLU A 174 -1.35 17.78 13.05
C GLU A 174 -1.04 16.41 12.41
N GLY A 175 -0.23 16.38 11.36
CA GLY A 175 0.27 15.13 10.76
C GLY A 175 -0.79 14.17 10.18
N ALA A 176 -0.63 12.87 10.45
CA ALA A 176 -1.57 11.83 10.05
C ALA A 176 -2.89 11.87 10.86
N PHE A 177 -3.94 11.29 10.30
CA PHE A 177 -5.17 11.00 11.02
C PHE A 177 -4.96 9.83 12.00
N ASN A 178 -5.56 9.88 13.20
CA ASN A 178 -5.47 8.79 14.17
C ASN A 178 -6.39 7.63 13.74
N GLY A 179 -5.81 6.47 13.43
CA GLY A 179 -6.48 5.42 12.68
C GLY A 179 -6.43 5.63 11.17
N SER A 180 -5.44 6.39 10.65
CA SER A 180 -5.24 6.56 9.21
C SER A 180 -5.03 5.21 8.53
N GLY A 181 -5.79 4.90 7.49
CA GLY A 181 -5.39 3.89 6.51
C GLY A 181 -3.99 4.19 5.96
N ILE A 182 -3.18 3.16 5.76
CA ILE A 182 -1.84 3.26 5.18
C ILE A 182 -1.77 2.27 4.03
N ALA A 183 -1.39 2.73 2.84
CA ALA A 183 -1.25 1.87 1.67
C ALA A 183 0.02 2.21 0.87
N LEU A 184 0.64 1.21 0.26
CA LEU A 184 1.84 1.35 -0.54
C LEU A 184 1.56 1.10 -2.02
N ALA A 185 2.18 1.92 -2.88
CA ALA A 185 2.44 1.52 -4.25
C ALA A 185 3.92 1.75 -4.56
N SER A 186 4.62 0.73 -5.05
CA SER A 186 5.94 0.86 -5.66
C SER A 186 5.81 0.90 -7.18
N GLN A 187 6.67 1.70 -7.84
CA GLN A 187 6.75 1.73 -9.29
C GLN A 187 8.21 1.82 -9.75
N SER A 188 8.60 0.85 -10.59
CA SER A 188 9.95 0.61 -11.10
C SER A 188 10.98 0.35 -10.00
N PHE A 189 11.58 -0.83 -10.02
CA PHE A 189 12.90 -1.08 -9.46
C PHE A 189 13.74 -1.59 -10.63
N ALA A 190 14.84 -0.93 -10.95
CA ALA A 190 15.76 -1.44 -11.95
C ALA A 190 16.41 -2.74 -11.46
N SER A 191 16.88 -3.56 -12.40
CA SER A 191 17.62 -4.79 -12.07
C SER A 191 18.96 -4.47 -11.38
N ASP A 192 19.59 -3.34 -11.72
CA ASP A 192 20.74 -2.76 -11.02
C ASP A 192 20.35 -1.45 -10.29
N LEU A 193 20.87 -1.28 -9.07
CA LEU A 193 20.78 -0.06 -8.28
C LEU A 193 21.51 1.14 -8.93
N SER A 194 22.36 0.91 -9.95
CA SER A 194 22.96 2.00 -10.73
C SER A 194 21.94 2.82 -11.53
N ASP A 195 20.87 2.18 -11.99
CA ASP A 195 19.99 2.72 -13.05
C ASP A 195 18.72 3.37 -12.48
N ALA A 196 18.29 2.95 -11.29
CA ALA A 196 17.29 3.62 -10.45
C ALA A 196 17.63 3.39 -8.95
N PRO A 197 18.27 4.34 -8.25
CA PRO A 197 18.95 4.07 -6.97
C PRO A 197 18.05 3.58 -5.83
N LEU A 198 16.77 4.00 -5.83
CA LEU A 198 15.67 3.33 -5.15
C LEU A 198 14.45 3.45 -6.07
N GLY A 199 13.57 2.45 -6.03
CA GLY A 199 12.31 2.51 -6.76
C GLY A 199 11.37 3.58 -6.18
N ASN A 200 10.42 4.07 -6.97
CA ASN A 200 9.45 5.06 -6.50
C ASN A 200 8.46 4.40 -5.53
N LEU A 201 8.85 4.28 -4.25
CA LEU A 201 7.97 3.83 -3.18
C LEU A 201 7.07 4.99 -2.74
N VAL A 202 5.76 4.79 -2.83
CA VAL A 202 4.75 5.79 -2.53
C VAL A 202 3.89 5.32 -1.35
N VAL A 203 3.94 6.06 -0.24
CA VAL A 203 3.06 5.88 0.92
C VAL A 203 1.85 6.77 0.76
N TYR A 204 0.66 6.18 0.81
CA TYR A 204 -0.63 6.85 0.87
C TYR A 204 -1.16 6.79 2.30
N PHE A 205 -1.65 7.92 2.80
CA PHE A 205 -2.17 8.08 4.16
C PHE A 205 -3.31 9.10 4.19
N GLN A 206 -4.16 9.05 5.22
CA GLN A 206 -5.10 10.12 5.52
C GLN A 206 -4.41 11.16 6.40
N HIS A 207 -4.35 12.39 5.90
CA HIS A 207 -3.93 13.57 6.66
C HIS A 207 -4.98 13.94 7.71
N HIS A 208 -4.59 14.64 8.78
CA HIS A 208 -5.51 15.00 9.86
C HIS A 208 -6.70 15.89 9.41
N SER A 209 -6.62 16.54 8.24
CA SER A 209 -7.73 17.25 7.58
C SER A 209 -8.83 16.33 7.00
N GLY A 210 -8.57 15.01 6.94
CA GLY A 210 -9.40 14.02 6.28
C GLY A 210 -9.09 13.80 4.79
N ASP A 211 -8.14 14.55 4.21
CA ASP A 211 -7.66 14.34 2.84
C ASP A 211 -6.79 13.08 2.75
N ILE A 212 -6.93 12.28 1.70
CA ILE A 212 -5.94 11.27 1.34
C ILE A 212 -4.80 11.97 0.61
N ARG A 213 -3.58 11.85 1.14
CA ARG A 213 -2.35 12.42 0.58
C ARG A 213 -1.32 11.32 0.32
N PHE A 214 -0.23 11.65 -0.38
CA PHE A 214 0.89 10.73 -0.59
C PHE A 214 2.27 11.35 -0.37
N LYS A 215 3.22 10.53 0.08
CA LYS A 215 4.65 10.82 0.15
C LYS A 215 5.43 9.83 -0.69
N ARG A 216 6.59 10.25 -1.19
CA ARG A 216 7.48 9.44 -2.05
C ARG A 216 8.86 9.32 -1.40
N LEU A 217 9.43 8.12 -1.43
CA LEU A 217 10.83 7.89 -1.11
C LEU A 217 11.68 8.27 -2.34
N THR A 218 12.73 9.07 -2.16
CA THR A 218 13.66 9.40 -3.24
C THR A 218 14.82 8.40 -3.32
N SER A 219 15.61 8.49 -4.40
CA SER A 219 16.87 7.76 -4.59
C SER A 219 17.90 7.96 -3.47
N GLU A 220 17.78 9.06 -2.71
CA GLU A 220 18.67 9.42 -1.60
C GLU A 220 18.16 8.87 -0.25
N GLY A 221 16.98 8.27 -0.22
CA GLY A 221 16.31 7.78 0.99
C GLY A 221 15.47 8.82 1.73
N GLU A 222 15.17 9.97 1.13
CA GLU A 222 14.36 11.03 1.75
C GLU A 222 12.86 10.91 1.42
N TRP A 223 11.98 11.23 2.38
CA TRP A 223 10.52 11.18 2.22
C TRP A 223 9.92 12.53 1.83
N VAL A 224 9.72 12.75 0.53
CA VAL A 224 9.24 14.02 -0.06
C VAL A 224 7.73 14.05 -0.31
N GLY A 225 7.15 15.26 -0.34
CA GLY A 225 5.71 15.49 -0.51
C GLY A 225 4.90 15.34 0.78
N GLY A 226 3.60 15.02 0.63
CA GLY A 226 2.63 14.89 1.72
C GLY A 226 1.83 16.16 2.00
N SER A 227 2.01 17.20 1.18
CA SER A 227 1.38 18.52 1.29
C SER A 227 0.04 18.60 0.55
N GLN A 228 -0.60 19.77 0.57
CA GLN A 228 -1.75 20.09 -0.29
C GLN A 228 -1.54 19.84 -1.81
N SER A 229 -0.31 19.79 -2.35
CA SER A 229 -0.09 19.42 -3.76
C SER A 229 -0.11 17.91 -4.02
N GLU A 230 -0.12 17.08 -2.98
CA GLU A 230 -0.13 15.60 -3.06
C GLU A 230 -1.50 15.00 -2.68
N ILE A 231 -2.60 15.75 -2.82
CA ILE A 231 -3.97 15.25 -2.54
C ILE A 231 -4.44 14.29 -3.64
N VAL A 232 -4.97 13.15 -3.20
CA VAL A 232 -5.58 12.08 -4.02
C VAL A 232 -7.11 12.21 -4.03
N ALA A 233 -7.69 12.45 -2.84
CA ALA A 233 -9.12 12.67 -2.61
C ALA A 233 -9.38 13.45 -1.31
N SER A 234 -10.48 14.21 -1.28
CA SER A 234 -10.93 14.99 -0.11
C SER A 234 -12.30 14.55 0.43
N ASP A 235 -12.97 13.60 -0.23
CA ASP A 235 -14.29 13.07 0.18
C ASP A 235 -14.19 11.81 1.05
N ALA A 236 -12.99 11.37 1.43
CA ALA A 236 -12.74 10.18 2.25
C ALA A 236 -13.34 10.25 3.66
N LYS A 237 -13.89 9.14 4.16
CA LYS A 237 -14.33 8.97 5.56
C LYS A 237 -13.13 9.12 6.49
N ASN A 238 -13.34 9.71 7.66
CA ASN A 238 -12.35 9.71 8.74
C ASN A 238 -12.01 8.25 9.12
N SER A 239 -10.75 7.94 9.40
CA SER A 239 -10.27 6.57 9.69
C SER A 239 -10.56 5.58 8.54
N THR A 240 -10.60 6.04 7.28
CA THR A 240 -10.85 5.13 6.15
C THR A 240 -9.73 4.08 6.03
N PRO A 241 -10.05 2.80 5.79
CA PRO A 241 -9.07 1.89 5.24
C PRO A 241 -8.58 2.45 3.90
N LEU A 242 -7.29 2.29 3.62
CA LEU A 242 -6.70 2.55 2.31
C LEU A 242 -6.17 1.23 1.75
N SER A 243 -6.33 1.04 0.44
CA SER A 243 -5.63 -0.02 -0.28
C SER A 243 -5.16 0.52 -1.62
N ALA A 244 -4.00 0.06 -2.08
CA ALA A 244 -3.34 0.57 -3.27
C ALA A 244 -2.90 -0.59 -4.17
N VAL A 245 -3.15 -0.43 -5.47
CA VAL A 245 -2.65 -1.34 -6.51
C VAL A 245 -1.95 -0.51 -7.57
N ALA A 246 -0.76 -0.94 -7.98
CA ALA A 246 -0.06 -0.38 -9.13
C ALA A 246 0.52 -1.50 -9.99
N TYR A 247 0.52 -1.30 -11.30
CA TYR A 247 1.03 -2.25 -12.29
C TYR A 247 1.50 -1.51 -13.54
N VAL A 248 2.22 -2.23 -14.41
CA VAL A 248 2.63 -1.74 -15.74
C VAL A 248 1.92 -2.57 -16.80
N GLN A 249 1.29 -1.92 -17.77
CA GLN A 249 0.69 -2.57 -18.93
C GLN A 249 0.95 -1.72 -20.18
N ASN A 250 1.54 -2.31 -21.22
CA ASN A 250 1.88 -1.64 -22.48
C ASN A 250 2.64 -0.31 -22.25
N GLU A 251 3.75 -0.37 -21.50
CA GLU A 251 4.60 0.79 -21.08
C GLU A 251 3.89 1.85 -20.21
N THR A 252 2.58 1.75 -20.02
CA THR A 252 1.78 2.62 -19.18
C THR A 252 1.76 2.08 -17.76
N SER A 253 2.25 2.86 -16.80
CA SER A 253 2.11 2.56 -15.38
C SER A 253 0.80 3.11 -14.86
N GLN A 254 0.05 2.30 -14.13
CA GLN A 254 -1.26 2.61 -13.56
C GLN A 254 -1.18 2.56 -12.03
N TRP A 255 -1.94 3.43 -11.36
CA TRP A 255 -2.17 3.40 -9.92
C TRP A 255 -3.66 3.49 -9.64
N HIS A 256 -4.14 2.67 -8.71
CA HIS A 256 -5.50 2.73 -8.18
C HIS A 256 -5.47 2.78 -6.65
N ILE A 257 -6.14 3.77 -6.06
CA ILE A 257 -6.28 3.95 -4.62
C ILE A 257 -7.74 3.75 -4.25
N PHE A 258 -7.98 2.78 -3.37
CA PHE A 258 -9.29 2.36 -2.89
C PHE A 258 -9.50 2.87 -1.46
N TYR A 259 -10.69 3.38 -1.18
CA TYR A 259 -11.06 3.99 0.10
C TYR A 259 -12.58 4.04 0.26
N ILE A 260 -13.04 4.41 1.46
CA ILE A 260 -14.44 4.64 1.79
C ILE A 260 -14.70 6.15 1.85
N GLY A 261 -15.76 6.62 1.18
CA GLY A 261 -16.18 8.02 1.22
C GLY A 261 -17.02 8.40 2.44
N LYS A 262 -17.14 9.70 2.69
CA LYS A 262 -18.04 10.34 3.69
C LYS A 262 -19.53 10.02 3.48
N ASP A 263 -19.87 9.42 2.35
CA ASP A 263 -21.19 8.89 1.97
C ASP A 263 -21.36 7.38 2.26
N ASN A 264 -20.38 6.76 2.94
CA ASN A 264 -20.26 5.31 3.15
C ASN A 264 -20.36 4.51 1.83
N ARG A 265 -19.78 5.07 0.77
CA ARG A 265 -19.59 4.38 -0.51
C ARG A 265 -18.15 3.97 -0.70
N LEU A 266 -17.98 2.85 -1.38
CA LEU A 266 -16.70 2.38 -1.88
C LEU A 266 -16.23 3.25 -3.05
N LYS A 267 -14.98 3.67 -3.04
CA LYS A 267 -14.40 4.63 -4.00
C LYS A 267 -13.10 4.09 -4.59
N GLN A 268 -12.78 4.55 -5.80
CA GLN A 268 -11.51 4.32 -6.50
C GLN A 268 -11.03 5.63 -7.14
N ARG A 269 -9.83 6.10 -6.78
CA ARG A 269 -9.09 7.10 -7.59
C ARG A 269 -8.09 6.36 -8.46
N SER A 270 -7.92 6.81 -9.71
CA SER A 270 -6.97 6.22 -10.66
C SER A 270 -6.06 7.30 -11.26
N ASN A 271 -4.81 6.95 -11.53
CA ASN A 271 -3.81 7.82 -12.15
C ASN A 271 -2.85 6.98 -13.00
N SER A 272 -2.17 7.59 -13.96
CA SER A 272 -1.19 6.93 -14.83
C SER A 272 -0.01 7.84 -15.15
N ASN A 273 1.12 7.26 -15.60
CA ASN A 273 2.28 8.05 -16.05
C ASN A 273 1.97 8.90 -17.30
N VAL A 274 0.95 8.51 -18.08
CA VAL A 274 0.47 9.25 -19.26
C VAL A 274 -0.46 10.41 -18.89
N THR A 275 -1.33 10.25 -17.89
CA THR A 275 -2.29 11.29 -17.45
C THR A 275 -1.70 12.25 -16.42
N SER A 276 -0.95 11.74 -15.44
CA SER A 276 -0.41 12.49 -14.30
C SER A 276 -1.46 13.26 -13.48
N PHE A 277 -2.72 12.81 -13.46
CA PHE A 277 -3.78 13.34 -12.59
C PHE A 277 -4.69 12.22 -12.06
N TRP A 278 -5.25 12.43 -10.88
CA TRP A 278 -6.20 11.53 -10.23
C TRP A 278 -7.64 11.76 -10.73
N ASP A 279 -8.31 10.71 -11.19
CA ASP A 279 -9.72 10.71 -11.60
C ASP A 279 -10.50 9.52 -11.03
N ASP A 280 -11.83 9.54 -11.14
CA ASP A 280 -12.70 8.48 -10.59
C ASP A 280 -12.67 7.21 -11.43
N GLY A 281 -12.20 6.13 -10.81
CA GLY A 281 -12.18 4.79 -11.37
C GLY A 281 -13.58 4.20 -11.59
N PRO A 282 -13.70 3.08 -12.33
CA PRO A 282 -14.97 2.44 -12.62
C PRO A 282 -15.76 2.03 -11.36
N LEU A 283 -15.08 1.67 -10.26
CA LEU A 283 -15.72 1.26 -9.01
C LEU A 283 -16.63 2.34 -8.42
N THR A 284 -16.17 3.59 -8.40
CA THR A 284 -16.92 4.74 -7.84
C THR A 284 -18.29 4.91 -8.52
N LYS A 285 -18.39 4.55 -9.80
CA LYS A 285 -19.62 4.65 -10.61
C LYS A 285 -20.67 3.61 -10.25
N MET A 286 -20.26 2.51 -9.60
CA MET A 286 -21.18 1.46 -9.13
C MET A 286 -21.92 1.86 -7.85
N ASN A 287 -21.48 2.91 -7.15
CA ASN A 287 -22.15 3.46 -5.97
C ASN A 287 -22.40 2.40 -4.86
N ILE A 288 -21.42 1.54 -4.62
CA ILE A 288 -21.52 0.41 -3.68
C ILE A 288 -21.53 0.93 -2.24
N SER A 289 -22.54 0.55 -1.45
CA SER A 289 -22.54 0.75 0.00
C SER A 289 -21.64 -0.28 0.69
N VAL A 290 -20.88 0.17 1.69
CA VAL A 290 -20.05 -0.68 2.57
C VAL A 290 -20.65 -0.75 3.98
N PHE A 291 -20.06 -1.58 4.85
CA PHE A 291 -20.38 -1.60 6.27
C PHE A 291 -20.13 -0.22 6.92
N ASP A 292 -21.14 0.35 7.59
CA ASP A 292 -21.00 1.63 8.29
C ASP A 292 -20.49 1.41 9.72
N ALA A 293 -19.18 1.29 9.85
CA ALA A 293 -18.43 1.31 11.10
C ALA A 293 -17.23 2.27 11.00
N ASP A 294 -16.58 2.56 12.13
CA ASP A 294 -15.37 3.38 12.17
C ASP A 294 -14.14 2.64 11.64
N GLN A 295 -14.09 1.33 11.88
CA GLN A 295 -13.10 0.41 11.30
C GLN A 295 -13.81 -0.63 10.43
N VAL A 296 -13.34 -0.79 9.19
CA VAL A 296 -14.00 -1.55 8.12
C VAL A 296 -12.93 -2.28 7.31
N GLY A 297 -13.09 -3.60 7.17
CA GLY A 297 -12.21 -4.41 6.34
C GLY A 297 -12.32 -4.12 4.86
N MET A 298 -11.19 -3.83 4.20
CA MET A 298 -11.09 -3.65 2.76
C MET A 298 -9.66 -3.92 2.27
N GLN A 299 -9.48 -4.62 1.15
CA GLN A 299 -8.19 -4.76 0.47
C GLN A 299 -8.37 -5.04 -1.04
N ALA A 300 -7.56 -4.38 -1.88
CA ALA A 300 -7.42 -4.62 -3.31
C ALA A 300 -6.09 -5.30 -3.63
N CYS A 301 -6.07 -6.26 -4.55
CA CYS A 301 -4.88 -7.03 -4.89
C CYS A 301 -4.83 -7.33 -6.39
N TRP A 302 -3.66 -7.12 -7.00
CA TRP A 302 -3.38 -7.48 -8.39
C TRP A 302 -3.22 -8.99 -8.56
N TYR A 303 -3.61 -9.55 -9.71
CA TYR A 303 -3.38 -10.95 -10.05
C TYR A 303 -3.02 -11.14 -11.53
N GLY A 304 -2.38 -12.28 -11.83
CA GLY A 304 -2.13 -12.79 -13.18
C GLY A 304 -0.69 -12.62 -13.68
N ASN A 305 0.02 -11.59 -13.20
CA ASN A 305 1.46 -11.43 -13.33
C ASN A 305 2.06 -10.68 -12.13
N ALA A 306 3.39 -10.60 -12.04
CA ALA A 306 4.10 -9.93 -10.97
C ALA A 306 3.86 -8.41 -10.94
N TYR A 307 4.02 -7.81 -9.75
CA TYR A 307 4.04 -6.35 -9.58
C TYR A 307 5.31 -5.76 -10.20
N GLY A 308 5.17 -5.08 -11.35
CA GLY A 308 6.24 -4.31 -11.99
C GLY A 308 6.71 -4.89 -13.33
N ASP A 309 7.98 -4.67 -13.64
CA ASP A 309 8.59 -5.06 -14.92
C ASP A 309 9.01 -6.54 -14.94
N ALA A 310 9.10 -7.11 -16.14
CA ALA A 310 9.54 -8.49 -16.37
C ALA A 310 10.96 -8.75 -15.83
N ASP A 311 11.79 -7.71 -15.68
CA ASP A 311 13.16 -7.78 -15.18
C ASP A 311 13.33 -7.58 -13.65
N TYR A 312 12.24 -7.30 -12.89
CA TYR A 312 12.36 -7.05 -11.45
C TYR A 312 12.65 -8.33 -10.61
N ALA A 313 13.86 -8.44 -10.06
CA ALA A 313 14.36 -9.65 -9.41
C ALA A 313 14.25 -9.69 -7.87
N HIS A 314 13.78 -8.63 -7.21
CA HIS A 314 14.08 -8.37 -5.78
C HIS A 314 12.88 -8.38 -4.81
N THR A 315 11.63 -8.54 -5.28
CA THR A 315 10.70 -9.36 -4.49
C THR A 315 11.05 -10.81 -4.75
N PHE A 316 10.78 -11.69 -3.79
CA PHE A 316 11.03 -13.12 -3.98
C PHE A 316 10.14 -13.64 -5.12
N ARG A 317 10.68 -13.67 -6.34
CA ARG A 317 10.22 -14.59 -7.36
C ARG A 317 10.65 -15.98 -6.89
N PRO A 318 9.72 -16.90 -6.59
CA PRO A 318 10.03 -18.31 -6.74
C PRO A 318 10.51 -18.51 -8.19
N SER A 319 11.32 -19.53 -8.43
CA SER A 319 12.34 -19.66 -9.49
C SER A 319 12.08 -19.08 -10.91
N SER A 320 13.11 -19.11 -11.77
CA SER A 320 12.91 -18.97 -13.22
C SER A 320 12.18 -20.17 -13.85
N GLY A 321 11.25 -20.82 -13.13
CA GLY A 321 10.59 -22.08 -13.44
C GLY A 321 9.36 -21.93 -14.35
N SER A 322 9.50 -21.12 -15.40
CA SER A 322 8.44 -20.72 -16.35
C SER A 322 7.22 -20.08 -15.68
N SER A 323 7.11 -18.75 -15.74
CA SER A 323 5.86 -18.07 -15.42
C SER A 323 4.75 -18.61 -16.31
N VAL A 324 3.69 -19.14 -15.70
CA VAL A 324 2.43 -19.40 -16.40
C VAL A 324 1.72 -18.06 -16.48
N ASP A 325 2.22 -17.18 -17.36
CA ASP A 325 1.64 -15.87 -17.62
C ASP A 325 0.13 -16.02 -17.80
N SER A 326 -0.65 -15.45 -16.89
CA SER A 326 -2.09 -15.53 -16.99
C SER A 326 -2.54 -14.84 -18.28
N LYS A 327 -3.51 -15.44 -18.95
CA LYS A 327 -4.19 -14.80 -20.08
C LYS A 327 -5.13 -13.67 -19.62
N GLU A 328 -5.29 -13.53 -18.31
CA GLU A 328 -6.22 -12.65 -17.65
C GLU A 328 -5.52 -12.02 -16.43
N ASN A 329 -5.12 -10.75 -16.57
CA ASN A 329 -4.53 -9.96 -15.49
C ASN A 329 -5.55 -8.92 -15.03
N GLY A 330 -5.62 -8.71 -13.72
CA GLY A 330 -6.69 -7.93 -13.12
C GLY A 330 -6.51 -7.68 -11.62
N MET A 331 -7.59 -7.22 -10.99
CA MET A 331 -7.66 -6.96 -9.56
C MET A 331 -8.81 -7.75 -8.92
N HIS A 332 -8.56 -8.29 -7.74
CA HIS A 332 -9.61 -8.60 -6.77
C HIS A 332 -9.74 -7.47 -5.76
N LEU A 333 -10.95 -7.24 -5.27
CA LEU A 333 -11.23 -6.31 -4.18
C LEU A 333 -12.20 -6.97 -3.21
N TRP A 334 -11.80 -7.08 -1.95
CA TRP A 334 -12.65 -7.52 -0.85
C TRP A 334 -13.04 -6.31 -0.01
N TYR A 335 -14.30 -6.24 0.42
CA TYR A 335 -14.80 -5.22 1.35
C TYR A 335 -15.88 -5.80 2.27
N ALA A 336 -15.93 -5.34 3.52
CA ALA A 336 -16.99 -5.73 4.45
C ALA A 336 -18.33 -5.05 4.07
N SER A 337 -19.39 -5.83 3.90
CA SER A 337 -20.76 -5.31 3.70
C SER A 337 -21.56 -5.25 5.00
N ASN A 338 -21.15 -6.01 6.02
CA ASN A 338 -21.58 -5.90 7.41
C ASN A 338 -20.52 -6.50 8.35
N GLU A 339 -20.74 -6.40 9.65
CA GLU A 339 -19.92 -6.97 10.75
C GLU A 339 -19.46 -8.43 10.54
N THR A 340 -20.20 -9.22 9.77
CA THR A 340 -20.04 -10.68 9.64
C THR A 340 -19.75 -11.18 8.21
N THR A 341 -19.69 -10.29 7.21
CA THR A 341 -19.69 -10.69 5.79
C THR A 341 -18.82 -9.77 4.93
N PHE A 342 -17.90 -10.38 4.18
CA PHE A 342 -17.18 -9.72 3.08
C PHE A 342 -17.84 -10.01 1.73
N GLN A 343 -17.59 -9.11 0.78
CA GLN A 343 -17.97 -9.19 -0.62
C GLN A 343 -16.71 -9.17 -1.46
N GLN A 344 -16.61 -10.04 -2.46
CA GLN A 344 -15.51 -10.08 -3.43
C GLN A 344 -15.98 -9.54 -4.77
N LEU A 345 -15.24 -8.56 -5.29
CA LEU A 345 -15.32 -8.10 -6.67
C LEU A 345 -14.08 -8.55 -7.45
N GLY A 346 -14.22 -8.67 -8.76
CA GLY A 346 -13.13 -8.79 -9.71
C GLY A 346 -13.23 -7.74 -10.82
N TRP A 347 -12.09 -7.41 -11.41
CA TRP A 347 -11.97 -6.56 -12.60
C TRP A 347 -10.74 -7.01 -13.40
N THR A 348 -10.90 -7.29 -14.69
CA THR A 348 -9.78 -7.57 -15.60
C THR A 348 -9.37 -6.30 -16.34
N THR A 349 -8.14 -6.26 -16.86
CA THR A 349 -7.69 -5.15 -17.74
C THR A 349 -8.48 -5.01 -19.05
N SER A 350 -9.38 -5.94 -19.36
CA SER A 350 -10.35 -5.86 -20.46
C SER A 350 -11.73 -5.31 -20.07
N ASP A 351 -12.05 -5.18 -18.78
CA ASP A 351 -13.39 -4.79 -18.31
C ASP A 351 -13.54 -3.26 -18.15
N ASP A 352 -14.73 -2.74 -18.45
CA ASP A 352 -15.08 -1.34 -18.19
C ASP A 352 -15.63 -1.12 -16.77
N GLN A 353 -15.99 -2.19 -16.06
CA GLN A 353 -16.70 -2.20 -14.78
C GLN A 353 -16.24 -3.37 -13.89
N TRP A 354 -16.34 -3.23 -12.56
CA TRP A 354 -16.09 -4.37 -11.66
C TRP A 354 -17.31 -5.29 -11.62
N VAL A 355 -17.06 -6.59 -11.41
CA VAL A 355 -18.08 -7.63 -11.37
C VAL A 355 -18.07 -8.31 -10.00
N HIS A 356 -19.25 -8.55 -9.42
CA HIS A 356 -19.38 -9.34 -8.19
C HIS A 356 -19.02 -10.80 -8.45
N GLN A 357 -18.24 -11.40 -7.54
CA GLN A 357 -17.78 -12.79 -7.67
C GLN A 357 -18.31 -13.69 -6.56
N GLN A 358 -18.23 -13.28 -5.28
CA GLN A 358 -18.57 -14.15 -4.15
C GLN A 358 -18.91 -13.36 -2.88
N GLU A 359 -19.79 -13.91 -2.05
CA GLU A 359 -20.00 -13.52 -0.65
C GLU A 359 -19.19 -14.42 0.30
N TRP A 360 -18.66 -13.84 1.37
CA TRP A 360 -17.80 -14.50 2.35
C TRP A 360 -18.35 -14.29 3.78
N PRO A 361 -19.23 -15.18 4.28
CA PRO A 361 -19.87 -15.06 5.58
C PRO A 361 -19.01 -15.60 6.74
N HIS A 362 -19.38 -15.24 7.97
CA HIS A 362 -18.74 -15.66 9.24
C HIS A 362 -17.32 -15.11 9.46
N LEU A 363 -17.01 -13.99 8.83
CA LEU A 363 -15.74 -13.27 8.93
C LEU A 363 -15.93 -11.95 9.69
N ASN A 364 -14.88 -11.46 10.34
CA ASN A 364 -14.93 -10.22 11.11
C ASN A 364 -14.77 -8.98 10.19
N GLY A 365 -15.87 -8.27 9.95
CA GLY A 365 -15.93 -7.10 9.07
C GLY A 365 -15.17 -5.86 9.53
N HIS A 366 -14.60 -5.85 10.74
CA HIS A 366 -13.74 -4.77 11.26
C HIS A 366 -12.24 -5.01 11.02
N ALA A 367 -11.84 -6.24 10.68
CA ALA A 367 -10.44 -6.56 10.42
C ALA A 367 -10.05 -6.37 8.96
N GLY A 368 -8.76 -6.13 8.70
CA GLY A 368 -8.20 -6.10 7.36
C GLY A 368 -8.29 -7.45 6.65
N VAL A 369 -8.02 -7.43 5.34
CA VAL A 369 -7.94 -8.61 4.48
C VAL A 369 -6.54 -8.70 3.92
N GLY A 370 -5.86 -9.82 4.11
CA GLY A 370 -4.57 -10.09 3.48
C GLY A 370 -4.77 -10.83 2.15
N CYS A 371 -3.76 -10.78 1.28
CA CYS A 371 -3.79 -11.52 0.02
C CYS A 371 -2.38 -11.82 -0.48
N TYR A 372 -2.27 -12.81 -1.36
CA TYR A 372 -1.05 -13.13 -2.10
C TYR A 372 -1.41 -13.79 -3.43
N SER A 373 -0.84 -13.30 -4.53
CA SER A 373 -1.35 -13.56 -5.88
C SER A 373 -0.28 -13.48 -6.96
N TRP A 374 1.00 -13.53 -6.57
CA TRP A 374 2.17 -13.30 -7.42
C TRP A 374 3.29 -14.35 -7.26
N GLY A 375 2.97 -15.51 -6.70
CA GLY A 375 3.90 -16.66 -6.63
C GLY A 375 4.10 -17.36 -7.98
N GLU A 376 4.99 -18.37 -8.02
CA GLU A 376 5.04 -19.32 -9.13
C GLU A 376 3.73 -20.12 -9.22
N GLY A 377 3.37 -20.51 -10.45
CA GLY A 377 2.19 -21.31 -10.71
C GLY A 377 0.89 -20.49 -10.74
N SER A 378 -0.13 -21.00 -10.05
CA SER A 378 -1.54 -20.66 -10.31
C SER A 378 -2.39 -20.53 -9.04
N VAL A 379 -1.77 -20.71 -7.87
CA VAL A 379 -2.43 -20.66 -6.57
C VAL A 379 -2.44 -19.21 -6.07
N THR A 380 -3.63 -18.69 -5.78
CA THR A 380 -3.82 -17.40 -5.13
C THR A 380 -4.37 -17.59 -3.72
N TYR A 381 -4.11 -16.63 -2.84
CA TYR A 381 -4.47 -16.67 -1.43
C TYR A 381 -5.21 -15.40 -1.00
N VAL A 382 -6.14 -15.58 -0.06
CA VAL A 382 -6.80 -14.51 0.69
C VAL A 382 -6.86 -14.89 2.17
N MET A 383 -6.58 -13.93 3.04
CA MET A 383 -6.45 -14.10 4.48
C MET A 383 -7.48 -13.23 5.19
N PHE A 384 -8.31 -13.85 6.02
CA PHE A 384 -9.39 -13.19 6.74
C PHE A 384 -9.36 -13.51 8.23
N VAL A 385 -9.72 -12.55 9.07
CA VAL A 385 -9.99 -12.80 10.48
C VAL A 385 -11.42 -13.31 10.65
N ASP A 386 -11.61 -14.37 11.43
CA ASP A 386 -12.94 -14.88 11.79
C ASP A 386 -13.55 -14.15 13.01
N GLN A 387 -14.80 -14.46 13.34
CA GLN A 387 -15.49 -13.92 14.52
C GLN A 387 -14.91 -14.39 15.89
N LYS A 388 -13.76 -15.09 15.89
CA LYS A 388 -13.01 -15.53 17.08
C LYS A 388 -11.61 -14.91 17.11
N ASN A 389 -11.35 -13.90 16.29
CA ASN A 389 -10.05 -13.22 16.17
C ASN A 389 -8.92 -14.19 15.78
N THR A 390 -9.21 -15.07 14.81
CA THR A 390 -8.25 -16.01 14.21
C THR A 390 -8.11 -15.74 12.72
N VAL A 391 -6.89 -15.50 12.24
CA VAL A 391 -6.59 -15.43 10.79
C VAL A 391 -6.71 -16.82 10.20
N ASN A 392 -7.57 -16.96 9.19
CA ASN A 392 -7.71 -18.14 8.36
C ASN A 392 -7.14 -17.85 6.97
N PHE A 393 -6.42 -18.82 6.40
CA PHE A 393 -5.73 -18.69 5.11
C PHE A 393 -6.44 -19.54 4.06
N TYR A 394 -7.14 -18.88 3.13
CA TYR A 394 -7.83 -19.51 2.02
C TYR A 394 -6.98 -19.46 0.76
N TRP A 395 -6.95 -20.54 0.00
CA TRP A 395 -6.23 -20.66 -1.26
C TRP A 395 -7.16 -21.09 -2.40
N LYS A 396 -6.78 -20.79 -3.64
CA LYS A 396 -7.49 -21.20 -4.86
C LYS A 396 -6.50 -21.40 -5.99
N ASP A 397 -6.37 -22.63 -6.49
CA ASP A 397 -5.63 -22.90 -7.72
C ASP A 397 -6.50 -22.58 -8.94
N THR A 398 -5.97 -21.79 -9.88
CA THR A 398 -6.63 -21.37 -11.13
C THR A 398 -6.27 -22.23 -12.35
N ASN A 399 -5.37 -23.21 -12.23
CA ASN A 399 -4.84 -24.03 -13.32
C ASN A 399 -5.89 -25.00 -13.89
N THR A 400 -6.61 -24.52 -14.91
CA THR A 400 -7.60 -25.29 -15.68
C THR A 400 -7.04 -26.51 -16.43
N ASN A 401 -5.72 -26.75 -16.42
CA ASN A 401 -5.11 -27.98 -16.96
C ASN A 401 -4.87 -29.05 -15.88
N ALA A 402 -5.00 -28.71 -14.59
CA ALA A 402 -4.85 -29.65 -13.48
C ALA A 402 -6.15 -30.45 -13.22
N THR A 403 -6.02 -31.63 -12.62
CA THR A 403 -7.16 -32.52 -12.33
C THR A 403 -7.73 -32.23 -10.94
N SER A 404 -8.80 -31.44 -10.90
CA SER A 404 -9.57 -31.15 -9.68
C SER A 404 -10.01 -32.42 -8.94
N ASN A 405 -9.81 -32.45 -7.63
CA ASN A 405 -10.18 -33.56 -6.75
C ASN A 405 -10.52 -33.05 -5.33
N SER A 406 -10.95 -33.94 -4.43
CA SER A 406 -11.43 -33.55 -3.09
C SER A 406 -10.36 -33.08 -2.10
N SER A 407 -9.08 -33.32 -2.38
CA SER A 407 -7.95 -32.79 -1.59
C SER A 407 -7.37 -31.53 -2.20
N HIS A 408 -7.46 -31.41 -3.54
CA HIS A 408 -6.98 -30.27 -4.31
C HIS A 408 -8.03 -29.86 -5.36
N PRO A 409 -9.01 -29.01 -5.00
CA PRO A 409 -10.04 -28.54 -5.93
C PRO A 409 -9.56 -27.34 -6.76
N ILE A 410 -9.75 -27.42 -8.08
CA ILE A 410 -9.41 -26.33 -9.00
C ILE A 410 -10.56 -25.32 -9.11
N ASN A 411 -10.21 -24.03 -9.07
CA ASN A 411 -11.06 -22.84 -9.11
C ASN A 411 -12.05 -22.67 -7.95
N GLU A 412 -11.83 -23.36 -6.83
CA GLU A 412 -12.62 -23.25 -5.59
C GLU A 412 -11.76 -22.68 -4.45
N TRP A 413 -12.33 -21.77 -3.63
CA TRP A 413 -11.64 -21.21 -2.46
C TRP A 413 -11.69 -22.20 -1.28
N THR A 414 -10.52 -22.69 -0.88
CA THR A 414 -10.35 -23.76 0.10
C THR A 414 -9.56 -23.25 1.31
N ASN A 415 -10.00 -23.53 2.54
CA ASN A 415 -9.22 -23.17 3.74
C ASN A 415 -8.01 -24.11 3.88
N SER A 416 -6.84 -23.56 4.21
CA SER A 416 -5.61 -24.34 4.43
C SER A 416 -5.56 -24.97 5.83
N SER A 417 -4.45 -25.63 6.16
CA SER A 417 -4.23 -26.22 7.48
C SER A 417 -3.80 -25.23 8.57
N ILE A 418 -3.33 -24.02 8.21
CA ILE A 418 -2.77 -23.04 9.16
C ILE A 418 -3.75 -21.93 9.53
N SER A 419 -3.55 -21.40 10.73
CA SER A 419 -4.23 -20.21 11.23
C SER A 419 -3.37 -19.48 12.27
N ILE A 420 -3.63 -18.18 12.49
CA ILE A 420 -3.00 -17.38 13.54
C ILE A 420 -4.09 -16.94 14.53
N PRO A 421 -4.16 -17.54 15.73
CA PRO A 421 -5.12 -17.15 16.77
C PRO A 421 -4.67 -15.90 17.52
N ASN A 422 -5.59 -15.26 18.24
CA ASN A 422 -5.34 -14.12 19.14
C ASN A 422 -4.78 -12.87 18.43
N VAL A 423 -5.20 -12.61 17.19
CA VAL A 423 -4.89 -11.33 16.52
C VAL A 423 -5.84 -10.21 16.99
N HIS A 424 -5.45 -8.95 16.84
CA HIS A 424 -6.30 -7.82 17.26
C HIS A 424 -7.66 -7.85 16.52
N PRO A 425 -8.80 -7.57 17.18
CA PRO A 425 -10.12 -7.67 16.54
C PRO A 425 -10.34 -6.76 15.32
N SER A 426 -9.54 -5.69 15.20
CA SER A 426 -9.46 -4.83 14.01
C SER A 426 -8.06 -4.83 13.38
N THR A 427 -7.29 -5.93 13.51
CA THR A 427 -5.95 -6.01 12.92
C THR A 427 -5.98 -5.71 11.42
N SER A 428 -5.08 -4.86 10.96
CA SER A 428 -4.71 -4.84 9.55
C SER A 428 -3.88 -6.09 9.20
N LEU A 429 -3.97 -6.55 7.95
CA LEU A 429 -3.26 -7.74 7.46
C LEU A 429 -2.45 -7.34 6.23
N GLY A 430 -1.19 -7.76 6.16
CA GLY A 430 -0.28 -7.41 5.06
C GLY A 430 0.61 -8.58 4.62
N TYR A 431 1.11 -8.55 3.40
CA TYR A 431 2.06 -9.54 2.88
C TYR A 431 3.09 -8.90 1.93
N THR A 432 4.34 -9.38 1.99
CA THR A 432 5.38 -9.07 0.99
C THR A 432 6.27 -10.30 0.73
N ASN A 433 6.88 -10.79 1.80
CA ASN A 433 7.72 -11.99 1.85
C ASN A 433 7.32 -12.80 3.09
N TYR A 434 7.09 -12.07 4.19
CA TYR A 434 6.37 -12.51 5.39
C TYR A 434 4.92 -12.04 5.32
N PHE A 435 4.01 -12.78 5.95
CA PHE A 435 2.65 -12.32 6.28
C PHE A 435 2.66 -11.61 7.63
N TYR A 436 1.82 -10.60 7.81
CA TYR A 436 1.80 -9.76 9.01
C TYR A 436 0.41 -9.61 9.59
N ALA A 437 0.33 -9.70 10.92
CA ALA A 437 -0.86 -9.39 11.72
C ALA A 437 -0.45 -8.80 13.08
N GLN A 438 -1.34 -8.02 13.70
CA GLN A 438 -1.17 -7.46 15.04
C GLN A 438 -1.71 -8.45 16.09
N MET A 439 -0.99 -8.63 17.20
CA MET A 439 -1.43 -9.52 18.29
C MET A 439 -2.33 -8.77 19.28
N ALA A 440 -3.39 -9.42 19.77
CA ALA A 440 -4.39 -8.80 20.66
C ALA A 440 -3.89 -8.53 22.09
N ASP A 441 -2.83 -9.23 22.52
CA ASP A 441 -2.28 -9.17 23.88
C ASP A 441 -1.12 -8.18 24.03
N THR A 442 -0.33 -7.94 22.97
CA THR A 442 0.77 -6.97 22.99
C THR A 442 0.54 -5.73 22.13
N ASN A 443 -0.35 -5.80 21.13
CA ASN A 443 -0.51 -4.82 20.04
C ASN A 443 0.73 -4.64 19.14
N GLU A 444 1.72 -5.52 19.24
CA GLU A 444 2.85 -5.58 18.31
C GLU A 444 2.43 -6.29 17.01
N PHE A 445 3.10 -5.95 15.90
CA PHE A 445 2.96 -6.68 14.64
C PHE A 445 3.96 -7.83 14.58
N ASN A 446 3.48 -9.04 14.30
CA ASN A 446 4.31 -10.21 14.05
C ASN A 446 4.36 -10.52 12.54
N GLY A 447 5.55 -10.86 12.06
CA GLY A 447 5.80 -11.39 10.72
C GLY A 447 5.96 -12.91 10.75
N TYR A 448 5.35 -13.59 9.78
CA TYR A 448 5.26 -15.04 9.66
C TYR A 448 5.71 -15.48 8.26
N ASN A 449 6.74 -16.34 8.15
CA ASN A 449 7.06 -16.98 6.87
C ASN A 449 6.13 -18.20 6.64
N ILE A 450 5.68 -18.36 5.40
CA ILE A 450 4.63 -19.30 4.99
C ILE A 450 5.08 -19.97 3.68
N SER A 451 4.84 -21.29 3.56
CA SER A 451 5.32 -22.09 2.43
C SER A 451 4.51 -21.96 1.13
N TRP A 452 3.26 -21.48 1.21
CA TRP A 452 2.34 -21.25 0.09
C TRP A 452 2.07 -22.45 -0.84
N ASP A 453 2.14 -23.68 -0.30
CA ASP A 453 1.91 -24.94 -1.04
C ASP A 453 0.46 -25.47 -0.88
N ALA A 454 -0.53 -24.71 -1.33
CA ALA A 454 -1.97 -25.08 -1.39
C ALA A 454 -2.49 -25.82 -0.13
N GLU A 455 -2.93 -27.08 -0.24
CA GLU A 455 -3.39 -27.89 0.90
C GLU A 455 -2.32 -28.18 1.96
N ASN A 456 -1.04 -28.16 1.58
CA ASN A 456 0.12 -28.38 2.46
C ASN A 456 0.66 -27.07 3.08
N THR A 457 0.01 -25.92 2.83
CA THR A 457 0.46 -24.62 3.35
C THR A 457 0.75 -24.72 4.85
N SER A 458 1.97 -24.33 5.22
CA SER A 458 2.54 -24.40 6.56
C SER A 458 3.22 -23.07 6.90
N PHE A 459 3.47 -22.84 8.19
CA PHE A 459 4.53 -21.91 8.58
C PHE A 459 5.91 -22.52 8.30
N VAL A 460 6.93 -21.68 8.13
CA VAL A 460 8.33 -22.10 8.16
C VAL A 460 8.81 -22.08 9.61
N GLU A 461 9.41 -23.17 10.08
CA GLU A 461 9.91 -23.28 11.46
C GLU A 461 11.05 -22.27 11.72
N ASP A 462 11.08 -21.72 12.94
CA ASP A 462 12.02 -20.70 13.43
C ASP A 462 12.12 -19.38 12.61
N ASP A 463 11.32 -19.18 11.57
CA ASP A 463 11.29 -17.97 10.72
C ASP A 463 10.03 -17.11 10.95
N MET A 464 9.90 -16.64 12.20
CA MET A 464 8.90 -15.68 12.65
C MET A 464 9.58 -14.59 13.49
N PHE A 465 9.02 -13.38 13.51
CA PHE A 465 9.57 -12.27 14.30
C PHE A 465 8.50 -11.25 14.70
N THR A 466 8.81 -10.44 15.71
CA THR A 466 8.07 -9.21 16.03
C THR A 466 8.72 -8.01 15.33
N VAL A 467 7.91 -7.07 14.86
CA VAL A 467 8.36 -5.82 14.20
C VAL A 467 8.68 -4.75 15.23
N GLY A 468 9.82 -4.09 15.10
CA GLY A 468 10.24 -2.94 15.91
C GLY A 468 10.62 -3.26 17.35
N GLY A 469 9.78 -4.00 18.07
CA GLY A 469 9.75 -4.04 19.54
C GLY A 469 8.84 -2.95 20.14
N ASP A 470 8.25 -2.10 19.30
CA ASP A 470 7.31 -1.05 19.67
C ASP A 470 5.91 -1.45 19.23
N ALA A 471 4.99 -1.54 20.20
CA ALA A 471 3.59 -1.83 19.95
C ALA A 471 2.93 -0.73 19.10
N GLY A 472 2.19 -1.12 18.06
CA GLY A 472 1.37 -0.19 17.29
C GLY A 472 0.10 0.20 18.07
N LEU A 473 -0.58 1.24 17.62
CA LEU A 473 -1.93 1.54 18.11
C LEU A 473 -2.84 0.30 17.94
N PRO A 474 -3.72 -0.03 18.92
CA PRO A 474 -4.63 -1.17 18.79
C PRO A 474 -5.50 -1.04 17.53
N GLY A 475 -5.38 -1.98 16.59
CA GLY A 475 -6.07 -1.97 15.30
C GLY A 475 -5.40 -1.11 14.21
N SER A 476 -4.17 -0.63 14.41
CA SER A 476 -3.48 0.27 13.45
C SER A 476 -3.47 -0.31 12.04
N HIS A 477 -3.64 0.54 11.04
CA HIS A 477 -3.48 0.11 9.65
C HIS A 477 -2.01 -0.17 9.36
N LEU A 478 -1.77 -1.23 8.60
CA LEU A 478 -0.45 -1.73 8.26
C LEU A 478 -0.27 -1.64 6.74
N SER A 479 0.94 -1.30 6.32
CA SER A 479 1.39 -1.59 4.96
C SER A 479 2.82 -2.11 4.97
N VAL A 480 3.15 -3.03 4.06
CA VAL A 480 4.43 -3.74 4.03
C VAL A 480 4.97 -3.87 2.61
N THR A 481 6.29 -3.87 2.47
CA THR A 481 6.98 -4.16 1.21
C THR A 481 8.42 -4.63 1.48
N ALA A 482 9.12 -5.05 0.44
CA ALA A 482 10.57 -5.24 0.45
C ALA A 482 11.21 -4.33 -0.60
N VAL A 483 12.36 -3.75 -0.25
CA VAL A 483 13.11 -2.81 -1.09
C VAL A 483 14.56 -3.29 -1.19
N PRO A 484 15.18 -3.29 -2.38
CA PRO A 484 16.59 -3.63 -2.54
C PRO A 484 17.49 -2.74 -1.69
N ASN A 485 18.54 -3.31 -1.10
CA ASN A 485 19.48 -2.63 -0.22
C ASN A 485 20.91 -2.60 -0.80
N GLN A 486 21.71 -1.62 -0.34
CA GLN A 486 23.05 -1.33 -0.88
C GLN A 486 24.07 -2.48 -0.68
N SER A 487 23.73 -3.51 0.10
CA SER A 487 24.50 -4.74 0.29
C SER A 487 24.19 -5.84 -0.72
N GLY A 488 23.27 -5.64 -1.66
CA GLY A 488 22.87 -6.67 -2.63
C GLY A 488 21.95 -7.75 -2.03
N GLY A 489 21.09 -7.34 -1.10
CA GLY A 489 19.95 -8.11 -0.61
C GLY A 489 18.74 -7.19 -0.44
N ASP A 490 17.72 -7.64 0.28
CA ASP A 490 16.48 -6.89 0.46
C ASP A 490 16.31 -6.46 1.90
N SER A 491 15.72 -5.27 2.09
CA SER A 491 15.25 -4.81 3.39
C SER A 491 13.73 -4.85 3.43
N LEU A 492 13.18 -5.43 4.49
CA LEU A 492 11.76 -5.36 4.82
C LEU A 492 11.43 -3.94 5.28
N TYR A 493 10.35 -3.36 4.74
CA TYR A 493 9.80 -2.07 5.14
C TYR A 493 8.37 -2.29 5.64
N VAL A 494 8.09 -1.84 6.86
CA VAL A 494 6.80 -2.02 7.55
C VAL A 494 6.33 -0.68 8.09
N PHE A 495 5.08 -0.29 7.80
CA PHE A 495 4.53 1.03 8.13
C PHE A 495 3.26 0.87 8.96
N TYR A 496 3.23 1.46 10.17
CA TYR A 496 2.05 1.57 11.05
C TYR A 496 2.14 2.83 11.91
N GLN A 497 1.07 3.13 12.67
CA GLN A 497 1.04 4.23 13.64
C GLN A 497 1.32 3.74 15.07
N THR A 498 2.16 4.46 15.81
CA THR A 498 2.42 4.26 17.25
C THR A 498 1.80 5.33 18.15
N GLU A 499 1.68 6.58 17.68
CA GLU A 499 1.11 7.71 18.43
C GLU A 499 -0.19 8.23 17.80
N GLY A 500 -0.35 8.09 16.48
CA GLY A 500 -1.57 8.38 15.72
C GLY A 500 -1.61 9.70 14.97
N SER A 501 -0.66 10.61 15.22
CA SER A 501 -0.29 11.69 14.30
C SER A 501 0.89 11.29 13.39
N ASP A 502 1.51 10.14 13.65
CA ASP A 502 2.65 9.60 12.91
C ASP A 502 2.25 8.69 11.74
N VAL A 503 3.23 8.43 10.87
CA VAL A 503 3.35 7.16 10.15
C VAL A 503 4.80 6.71 10.34
N THR A 504 5.02 5.68 11.14
CA THR A 504 6.37 5.20 11.46
C THR A 504 6.79 4.10 10.50
N GLN A 505 7.93 4.27 9.84
CA GLN A 505 8.58 3.23 9.03
C GLN A 505 9.54 2.42 9.89
N TYR A 506 9.38 1.10 9.91
CA TYR A 506 10.33 0.14 10.46
C TYR A 506 11.07 -0.57 9.32
N THR A 507 12.37 -0.81 9.50
CA THR A 507 13.25 -1.40 8.49
C THR A 507 14.25 -2.39 9.10
N ARG A 508 14.47 -3.52 8.43
CA ARG A 508 15.37 -4.63 8.81
C ARG A 508 15.77 -5.42 7.55
N ASP A 509 16.98 -5.96 7.48
CA ASP A 509 17.38 -6.84 6.36
C ASP A 509 16.54 -8.13 6.38
N ILE A 510 16.17 -8.65 5.21
CA ILE A 510 15.33 -9.84 5.09
C ILE A 510 15.97 -11.10 5.71
N LYS A 511 17.30 -11.16 5.79
CA LYS A 511 18.07 -12.24 6.44
C LYS A 511 18.21 -12.03 7.95
N GLY A 512 17.64 -10.95 8.50
CA GLY A 512 17.54 -10.69 9.92
C GLY A 512 18.32 -9.47 10.41
N GLY A 513 18.86 -9.57 11.63
CA GLY A 513 19.46 -8.43 12.33
C GLY A 513 18.42 -7.61 13.12
N GLN A 514 18.85 -6.41 13.54
CA GLN A 514 18.05 -5.47 14.34
C GLN A 514 17.06 -4.68 13.47
N TRP A 515 15.98 -4.21 14.08
CA TRP A 515 15.13 -3.17 13.49
C TRP A 515 15.75 -1.79 13.68
N SER A 516 15.47 -0.90 12.72
CA SER A 516 15.62 0.54 12.82
C SER A 516 14.32 1.21 12.39
N ASN A 517 13.92 2.30 13.03
CA ASN A 517 12.70 3.04 12.71
C ASN A 517 12.96 4.50 12.33
N VAL A 518 12.01 5.12 11.62
CA VAL A 518 11.97 6.56 11.33
C VAL A 518 10.54 7.06 11.16
N ASP A 519 10.22 8.16 11.84
CA ASP A 519 8.90 8.79 11.80
C ASP A 519 8.77 9.64 10.53
N ILE A 520 7.87 9.25 9.62
CA ILE A 520 7.71 9.96 8.35
C ILE A 520 7.06 11.33 8.63
N GLN A 521 7.83 12.39 8.42
CA GLN A 521 7.40 13.76 8.67
C GLN A 521 6.28 14.18 7.68
N ILE A 522 5.06 14.30 8.19
CA ILE A 522 3.87 14.70 7.42
C ILE A 522 3.64 16.21 7.57
N PRO A 523 3.59 17.00 6.48
CA PRO A 523 3.33 18.43 6.55
C PRO A 523 1.86 18.76 6.79
N ASP A 524 1.55 19.58 7.81
CA ASP A 524 0.19 20.08 8.10
C ASP A 524 -0.44 20.89 6.93
N ALA A 525 0.42 21.47 6.08
CA ALA A 525 0.05 22.32 4.96
C ALA A 525 -0.22 21.50 3.69
#